data_AF-A0A832LEA5-F1
#
_entry.id   AF-A0A832LEA5-F1
#
_cell.length_a   1.000
_cell.length_b   1.000
_cell.length_c   1.000
_cell.angle_alpha   90.00
_cell.angle_beta   90.00
_cell.angle_gamma   90.00
#
_symmetry.space_group_name_H-M   'P 1'
#
loop_
_entity.id
_entity.type
_entity.pdbx_description
1 polymer ?
#
loop_
_entity_poly.entity_id
_entity_poly.type
_entity_poly.pdbx_seq_one_letter_code
_entity_poly.pdbx_strand_id
1 'polypeptide(L)'
;MKKKAKPAEKEVNAWDGNSSLWSYGFQDLNTSAPNTSAPTSFFVFIPNVPYFDLRIYRESRVKSVIKAHSKDMYLLLEKVHFDGNYYRVKCVRSGEWEYCWDLAVRVQFFGKMLGMTLYPKRLVSQKEKRIVYRSMILVNPYQLWDEALVSKFWNLQERVEFLIARILFHECIHVMISLGNILPSGFGNTDIYLEFRKMLEASTSKKLSTELHNVQFRIWNLVLFGASGSESEEKLLESVQEIYEFLVNEKYSNQKTEKAFHSPSDNKKIARKYAWVAAVKAGGSTQVTRRIWQAEARRLSIALRELFDGIDTELSNMGFTWNYSKEAK
;
A
#
# COMPACT_ATOMS: atom_id res chain seq x y z
N MET A 1 -12.89 50.49 49.98
CA MET A 1 -14.15 50.71 49.23
C MET A 1 -14.66 49.38 48.68
N LYS A 2 -15.99 49.20 48.73
CA LYS A 2 -16.85 48.13 48.15
C LYS A 2 -16.51 47.86 46.65
N LYS A 3 -16.76 46.73 45.96
CA LYS A 3 -17.56 45.49 46.16
C LYS A 3 -17.25 44.53 44.98
N LYS A 4 -17.25 43.20 45.25
CA LYS A 4 -17.81 42.02 44.49
C LYS A 4 -17.39 41.80 43.00
N ALA A 5 -17.18 40.56 42.50
CA ALA A 5 -17.89 39.31 42.76
C ALA A 5 -17.04 38.01 42.55
N LYS A 6 -17.61 36.91 43.04
CA LYS A 6 -17.11 35.52 43.20
C LYS A 6 -16.86 34.73 41.88
N PRO A 7 -16.15 33.58 41.98
CA PRO A 7 -15.90 32.65 40.88
C PRO A 7 -17.09 31.69 40.66
N ALA A 8 -17.23 31.15 39.45
CA ALA A 8 -18.13 30.05 39.15
C ALA A 8 -17.31 28.85 38.65
N GLU A 9 -17.48 27.75 39.38
CA GLU A 9 -16.91 26.42 39.20
C GLU A 9 -17.43 25.69 37.96
N LYS A 10 -16.69 24.63 37.58
CA LYS A 10 -17.07 23.31 37.05
C LYS A 10 -16.17 22.95 35.86
N GLU A 11 -15.55 21.79 35.78
CA GLU A 11 -15.66 20.55 36.55
C GLU A 11 -14.36 19.77 36.30
N VAL A 12 -13.76 19.26 37.37
CA VAL A 12 -12.78 18.19 37.32
C VAL A 12 -13.52 16.93 36.85
N ASN A 13 -13.03 16.27 35.81
CA ASN A 13 -13.20 14.83 35.67
C ASN A 13 -11.87 14.21 35.27
N ALA A 14 -11.20 13.71 36.30
CA ALA A 14 -10.08 12.80 36.22
C ALA A 14 -10.55 11.46 35.65
N TRP A 15 -10.07 11.09 34.47
CA TRP A 15 -9.90 9.69 34.09
C TRP A 15 -8.42 9.48 33.76
N ASP A 16 -7.63 9.33 34.82
CA ASP A 16 -6.44 8.49 34.80
C ASP A 16 -6.82 7.10 34.28
N GLY A 17 -6.00 6.55 33.40
CA GLY A 17 -6.14 5.15 33.01
C GLY A 17 -5.55 4.83 31.65
N ASN A 18 -4.24 4.55 31.66
CA ASN A 18 -3.57 3.68 30.69
C ASN A 18 -2.98 4.35 29.43
N SER A 19 -2.06 5.29 29.64
CA SER A 19 -1.14 5.83 28.63
C SER A 19 0.05 4.90 28.30
N SER A 20 0.05 3.63 28.73
CA SER A 20 1.19 2.70 28.57
C SER A 20 0.95 1.51 27.64
N LEU A 21 -0.16 1.42 26.90
CA LEU A 21 -0.47 0.20 26.12
C LEU A 21 -0.05 0.21 24.62
N TRP A 22 0.66 1.24 24.15
CA TRP A 22 0.91 1.44 22.70
C TRP A 22 2.39 1.50 22.28
N SER A 23 3.32 1.14 23.17
CA SER A 23 4.76 1.02 22.89
C SER A 23 5.20 -0.36 22.37
N TYR A 24 4.33 -1.37 22.41
CA TYR A 24 4.70 -2.78 22.18
C TYR A 24 4.75 -3.25 20.71
N GLY A 25 4.70 -2.35 19.74
CA GLY A 25 4.62 -2.74 18.31
C GLY A 25 5.85 -2.44 17.44
N PHE A 26 6.87 -1.76 17.96
CA PHE A 26 7.97 -1.23 17.12
C PHE A 26 9.38 -1.35 17.75
N GLN A 27 9.54 -2.03 18.89
CA GLN A 27 10.85 -2.20 19.52
C GLN A 27 11.67 -3.39 19.00
N ASP A 28 11.09 -4.31 18.23
CA ASP A 28 11.79 -5.51 17.70
C ASP A 28 12.67 -5.27 16.46
N LEU A 29 13.13 -4.04 16.24
CA LEU A 29 14.19 -3.76 15.25
C LEU A 29 15.45 -3.13 15.86
N ASN A 30 15.53 -3.02 17.18
CA ASN A 30 16.77 -2.71 17.88
C ASN A 30 17.28 -3.96 18.58
N THR A 31 18.04 -4.78 17.85
CA THR A 31 18.85 -5.82 18.48
C THR A 31 19.89 -5.13 19.36
N SER A 32 19.70 -5.26 20.67
CA SER A 32 20.65 -4.90 21.70
C SER A 32 21.96 -5.67 21.53
N ALA A 33 23.08 -4.97 21.43
CA ALA A 33 24.41 -5.54 21.62
C ALA A 33 24.85 -5.24 23.06
N PRO A 34 25.35 -6.24 23.83
CA PRO A 34 25.80 -6.03 25.18
C PRO A 34 27.20 -5.39 25.21
N ASN A 35 27.43 -4.55 26.20
CA ASN A 35 28.74 -4.01 26.55
C ASN A 35 29.67 -5.14 27.01
N THR A 36 30.72 -5.45 26.25
CA THR A 36 32.04 -5.85 26.78
C THR A 36 33.10 -5.82 25.67
N SER A 37 34.17 -5.06 25.92
CA SER A 37 35.56 -5.17 25.41
C SER A 37 35.81 -5.56 23.94
N ALA A 38 36.36 -4.61 23.18
CA ALA A 38 37.11 -4.75 21.93
C ALA A 38 38.17 -5.89 21.97
N PRO A 39 38.68 -6.45 20.84
CA PRO A 39 39.00 -5.70 19.62
C PRO A 39 38.73 -6.37 18.24
N THR A 40 38.59 -5.48 17.25
CA THR A 40 39.00 -5.59 15.83
C THR A 40 38.77 -6.93 15.10
N SER A 41 37.90 -6.93 14.09
CA SER A 41 38.36 -6.79 12.69
C SER A 41 37.26 -7.11 11.64
N PHE A 42 37.33 -6.38 10.53
CA PHE A 42 36.70 -6.62 9.23
C PHE A 42 35.20 -6.32 9.03
N PHE A 43 34.81 -5.06 9.25
CA PHE A 43 33.94 -4.40 8.26
C PHE A 43 34.80 -3.49 7.41
N VAL A 44 35.26 -4.02 6.28
CA VAL A 44 35.77 -3.20 5.18
C VAL A 44 34.57 -2.38 4.72
N PHE A 45 34.53 -1.12 5.16
CA PHE A 45 33.75 -0.07 4.51
C PHE A 45 34.10 -0.13 3.02
N ILE A 46 33.13 -0.48 2.18
CA ILE A 46 33.27 -0.30 0.74
C ILE A 46 33.26 1.22 0.53
N PRO A 47 34.40 1.86 0.25
CA PRO A 47 34.43 3.29 0.00
C PRO A 47 33.97 3.45 -1.44
N ASN A 48 32.73 3.92 -1.67
CA ASN A 48 32.22 4.53 -2.91
C ASN A 48 30.70 4.39 -3.13
N VAL A 49 29.89 3.96 -2.14
CA VAL A 49 28.45 4.25 -2.24
C VAL A 49 28.26 5.68 -1.74
N PRO A 50 27.91 6.66 -2.59
CA PRO A 50 27.65 8.02 -2.14
C PRO A 50 26.61 7.96 -1.02
N TYR A 51 27.01 8.49 0.15
CA TYR A 51 26.12 8.68 1.28
C TYR A 51 25.07 9.72 0.85
N PHE A 52 23.97 9.25 0.27
CA PHE A 52 22.85 10.11 -0.09
C PHE A 52 22.16 10.53 1.20
N ASP A 53 22.32 11.79 1.60
CA ASP A 53 21.49 12.39 2.65
C ASP A 53 20.07 12.54 2.08
N LEU A 54 19.18 11.62 2.43
CA LEU A 54 17.84 11.55 1.85
C LEU A 54 16.81 12.42 2.59
N ARG A 55 17.29 13.39 3.39
CA ARG A 55 16.48 14.44 4.04
C ARG A 55 16.02 15.56 3.09
N ILE A 56 16.00 15.31 1.77
CA ILE A 56 15.97 16.36 0.73
C ILE A 56 14.59 16.51 0.06
N TYR A 57 13.56 15.71 0.34
CA TYR A 57 12.27 15.95 -0.33
C TYR A 57 11.46 17.06 0.35
N ARG A 58 10.76 17.87 -0.46
CA ARG A 58 9.77 18.83 0.03
C ARG A 58 8.39 18.18 0.00
N GLU A 59 7.78 17.97 1.16
CA GLU A 59 6.44 17.40 1.29
C GLU A 59 5.41 18.15 0.43
N SER A 60 5.46 19.48 0.42
CA SER A 60 4.58 20.32 -0.40
C SER A 60 4.71 20.01 -1.90
N ARG A 61 5.92 19.66 -2.35
CA ARG A 61 6.16 19.34 -3.76
C ARG A 61 5.63 17.96 -4.12
N VAL A 62 5.82 16.97 -3.25
CA VAL A 62 5.21 15.63 -3.38
C VAL A 62 3.69 15.74 -3.46
N LYS A 63 3.05 16.46 -2.54
CA LYS A 63 1.60 16.69 -2.55
C LYS A 63 1.14 17.43 -3.80
N SER A 64 1.92 18.39 -4.30
CA SER A 64 1.61 19.12 -5.53
C SER A 64 1.63 18.23 -6.77
N VAL A 65 2.58 17.27 -6.86
CA VAL A 65 2.59 16.28 -7.94
C VAL A 65 1.34 15.41 -7.88
N ILE A 66 0.95 14.93 -6.70
CA ILE A 66 -0.30 14.16 -6.53
C ILE A 66 -1.52 14.99 -6.92
N LYS A 67 -1.59 16.25 -6.50
CA LYS A 67 -2.68 17.19 -6.83
C LYS A 67 -2.86 17.38 -8.33
N ALA A 68 -1.77 17.38 -9.09
CA ALA A 68 -1.83 17.49 -10.55
C ALA A 68 -2.51 16.28 -11.21
N HIS A 69 -2.54 15.13 -10.53
CA HIS A 69 -3.13 13.88 -11.04
C HIS A 69 -4.49 13.53 -10.43
N SER A 70 -4.72 13.85 -9.16
CA SER A 70 -6.00 13.59 -8.47
C SER A 70 -6.24 14.59 -7.35
N LYS A 71 -7.33 15.36 -7.48
CA LYS A 71 -7.80 16.27 -6.43
C LYS A 71 -8.21 15.50 -5.17
N ASP A 72 -8.89 14.37 -5.33
CA ASP A 72 -9.41 13.58 -4.21
C ASP A 72 -8.28 12.97 -3.37
N MET A 73 -7.25 12.42 -4.03
CA MET A 73 -6.07 11.93 -3.31
C MET A 73 -5.30 13.06 -2.64
N TYR A 74 -5.22 14.24 -3.26
CA TYR A 74 -4.64 15.40 -2.61
C TYR A 74 -5.42 15.82 -1.37
N LEU A 75 -6.76 15.83 -1.40
CA LEU A 75 -7.59 16.15 -0.24
C LEU A 75 -7.38 15.14 0.91
N LEU A 76 -7.19 13.86 0.60
CA LEU A 76 -6.83 12.84 1.58
C LEU A 76 -5.50 13.16 2.29
N LEU A 77 -4.54 13.73 1.58
CA LEU A 77 -3.18 13.97 2.04
C LEU A 77 -2.91 15.40 2.52
N GLU A 78 -3.76 16.36 2.21
CA GLU A 78 -3.49 17.80 2.39
C GLU A 78 -2.99 18.11 3.80
N LYS A 79 -3.67 17.56 4.81
CA LYS A 79 -3.38 17.76 6.24
C LYS A 79 -2.49 16.68 6.87
N VAL A 80 -1.97 15.74 6.09
CA VAL A 80 -1.15 14.62 6.56
C VAL A 80 0.32 14.98 6.42
N HIS A 81 1.07 15.05 7.51
CA HIS A 81 2.52 15.26 7.44
C HIS A 81 3.27 13.94 7.25
N PHE A 82 4.41 13.99 6.56
CA PHE A 82 5.21 12.82 6.19
C PHE A 82 6.32 12.55 7.22
N ASP A 83 5.95 12.43 8.48
CA ASP A 83 6.85 12.16 9.61
C ASP A 83 6.53 10.85 10.34
N GLY A 84 5.46 10.15 9.92
CA GLY A 84 4.95 8.94 10.55
C GLY A 84 3.99 9.18 11.71
N ASN A 85 3.64 10.44 12.03
CA ASN A 85 2.61 10.77 13.01
C ASN A 85 1.21 10.57 12.42
N TYR A 86 0.22 10.33 13.29
CA TYR A 86 -1.17 10.12 12.87
C TYR A 86 -1.88 11.45 12.66
N TYR A 87 -2.48 11.59 11.48
CA TYR A 87 -3.34 12.71 11.14
C TYR A 87 -4.78 12.25 11.00
N ARG A 88 -5.66 12.86 11.77
CA ARG A 88 -7.09 12.59 11.74
C ARG A 88 -7.75 13.33 10.58
N VAL A 89 -8.24 12.57 9.62
CA VAL A 89 -9.14 13.03 8.56
C VAL A 89 -10.57 12.72 8.99
N LYS A 90 -11.36 13.77 9.23
CA LYS A 90 -12.80 13.65 9.55
C LYS A 90 -13.62 13.71 8.26
N CYS A 91 -14.45 12.70 8.03
CA CYS A 91 -15.49 12.78 7.01
C CYS A 91 -16.83 13.10 7.71
N VAL A 92 -17.41 14.26 7.40
CA VAL A 92 -18.68 14.71 7.99
C VAL A 92 -19.69 14.93 6.87
N ARG A 93 -20.81 14.20 6.87
CA ARG A 93 -22.05 14.69 6.27
C ARG A 93 -23.28 14.25 7.05
N SER A 94 -24.20 15.20 7.18
CA SER A 94 -25.52 15.16 7.82
C SER A 94 -25.54 14.71 9.30
N GLY A 95 -25.31 15.69 10.18
CA GLY A 95 -26.00 15.81 11.47
C GLY A 95 -25.64 14.87 12.61
N GLU A 96 -25.30 13.61 12.35
CA GLU A 96 -25.25 12.61 13.43
C GLU A 96 -24.12 11.56 13.34
N TRP A 97 -23.37 11.49 12.22
CA TRP A 97 -22.33 10.47 12.03
C TRP A 97 -20.96 11.08 11.70
N GLU A 98 -20.00 10.97 12.63
CA GLU A 98 -18.58 11.28 12.39
C GLU A 98 -17.78 9.98 12.19
N TYR A 99 -17.30 9.72 10.97
CA TYR A 99 -16.26 8.72 10.76
C TYR A 99 -14.88 9.39 10.88
N CYS A 100 -14.06 8.89 11.79
CA CYS A 100 -12.70 9.38 12.01
C CYS A 100 -11.69 8.40 11.42
N TRP A 101 -10.91 8.88 10.46
CA TRP A 101 -9.85 8.12 9.80
C TRP A 101 -8.51 8.69 10.24
N ASP A 102 -7.61 7.86 10.73
CA ASP A 102 -6.26 8.31 11.06
C ASP A 102 -5.28 7.76 10.02
N LEU A 103 -4.63 8.66 9.30
CA LEU A 103 -3.61 8.34 8.30
C LEU A 103 -2.24 8.75 8.83
N ALA A 104 -1.32 7.79 8.89
CA ALA A 104 0.10 8.03 9.16
C ALA A 104 0.92 7.65 7.93
N VAL A 105 1.77 8.57 7.46
CA VAL A 105 2.67 8.35 6.32
C VAL A 105 4.10 8.52 6.80
N ARG A 106 4.90 7.46 6.70
CA ARG A 106 6.33 7.50 6.99
C ARG A 106 7.11 7.18 5.72
N VAL A 107 8.02 8.08 5.33
CA VAL A 107 8.94 7.83 4.21
C VAL A 107 10.27 7.32 4.76
N GLN A 108 10.74 6.20 4.21
CA GLN A 108 12.05 5.62 4.51
C GLN A 108 12.77 5.24 3.22
N PHE A 109 14.09 5.30 3.27
CA PHE A 109 14.96 4.92 2.16
C PHE A 109 15.72 3.65 2.52
N PHE A 110 15.78 2.69 1.60
CA PHE A 110 16.34 1.37 1.89
C PHE A 110 17.30 0.92 0.77
N GLY A 111 18.52 0.51 1.15
CA GLY A 111 19.65 0.28 0.24
C GLY A 111 19.77 -1.12 -0.39
N LYS A 112 18.80 -2.03 -0.23
CA LYS A 112 18.78 -3.34 -0.90
C LYS A 112 17.43 -3.63 -1.55
N MET A 113 17.49 -4.39 -2.65
CA MET A 113 16.44 -4.65 -3.66
C MET A 113 14.98 -4.75 -3.17
N LEU A 114 14.11 -4.27 -4.07
CA LEU A 114 12.64 -4.31 -4.13
C LEU A 114 11.92 -3.42 -3.11
N GLY A 115 11.30 -2.36 -3.65
CA GLY A 115 10.32 -1.54 -2.94
C GLY A 115 9.14 -2.41 -2.53
N MET A 116 9.21 -2.93 -1.31
CA MET A 116 8.10 -3.54 -0.61
C MET A 116 7.34 -2.42 0.10
N THR A 117 6.09 -2.22 -0.26
CA THR A 117 5.18 -1.54 0.66
C THR A 117 4.81 -2.54 1.75
N LEU A 118 5.05 -2.22 3.02
CA LEU A 118 4.40 -2.96 4.10
C LEU A 118 2.93 -2.54 4.11
N TYR A 119 2.04 -3.50 3.90
CA TYR A 119 0.60 -3.25 3.91
C TYR A 119 0.17 -2.65 5.25
N PRO A 120 -0.80 -1.72 5.22
CA PRO A 120 -1.39 -1.13 6.40
C PRO A 120 -1.98 -2.21 7.31
N LYS A 121 -1.58 -2.24 8.59
CA LYS A 121 -2.30 -3.02 9.60
C LYS A 121 -3.61 -2.31 9.90
N ARG A 122 -4.70 -2.78 9.28
CA ARG A 122 -6.07 -2.31 9.53
C ARG A 122 -6.47 -2.66 10.96
N LEU A 123 -6.75 -1.65 11.77
CA LEU A 123 -7.42 -1.83 13.06
C LEU A 123 -8.76 -1.09 12.97
N VAL A 124 -9.86 -1.86 13.01
CA VAL A 124 -11.23 -1.31 13.06
C VAL A 124 -11.71 -1.42 14.50
N SER A 125 -11.84 -0.29 15.19
CA SER A 125 -12.55 -0.26 16.46
C SER A 125 -14.03 -0.01 16.17
N GLN A 126 -14.86 -1.06 16.27
CA GLN A 126 -16.32 -0.93 16.11
C GLN A 126 -16.93 -0.03 17.20
N LYS A 127 -16.31 0.02 18.39
CA LYS A 127 -16.76 0.87 19.51
C LYS A 127 -16.53 2.36 19.28
N GLU A 128 -15.48 2.74 18.53
CA GLU A 128 -15.11 4.15 18.28
C GLU A 128 -15.38 4.62 16.84
N LYS A 129 -15.87 3.75 15.95
CA LYS A 129 -16.00 4.01 14.49
C LYS A 129 -14.72 4.62 13.89
N ARG A 130 -13.57 4.15 14.37
CA ARG A 130 -12.24 4.66 14.03
C ARG A 130 -11.51 3.65 13.16
N ILE A 131 -10.94 4.14 12.06
CA ILE A 131 -10.16 3.32 11.13
C ILE A 131 -8.77 3.92 10.99
N VAL A 132 -7.76 3.13 11.33
CA VAL A 132 -6.35 3.54 11.30
C VAL A 132 -5.69 2.93 10.08
N TYR A 133 -5.10 3.79 9.25
CA TYR A 133 -4.29 3.42 8.10
C TYR A 133 -2.85 3.89 8.30
N ARG A 134 -1.90 2.97 8.14
CA ARG A 134 -0.46 3.24 8.28
C ARG A 134 0.21 2.92 6.95
N SER A 135 0.79 3.91 6.31
CA SER A 135 1.59 3.72 5.10
C SER A 135 3.07 3.90 5.43
N MET A 136 3.89 2.92 5.06
CA MET A 136 5.34 3.05 5.04
C MET A 136 5.81 3.05 3.59
N ILE A 137 6.32 4.19 3.14
CA ILE A 137 6.84 4.37 1.79
C ILE A 137 8.32 4.02 1.80
N LEU A 138 8.68 2.93 1.11
CA LEU A 138 10.06 2.55 0.88
C LEU A 138 10.53 3.02 -0.49
N VAL A 139 11.45 3.99 -0.52
CA VAL A 139 12.07 4.46 -1.75
C VAL A 139 13.36 3.68 -2.00
N ASN A 140 13.42 2.97 -3.13
CA ASN A 140 14.62 2.29 -3.58
C ASN A 140 15.55 3.28 -4.32
N PRO A 141 16.74 3.61 -3.78
CA PRO A 141 17.63 4.60 -4.37
C PRO A 141 18.15 4.20 -5.76
N TYR A 142 18.15 2.91 -6.12
CA TYR A 142 18.51 2.49 -7.47
C TYR A 142 17.52 2.96 -8.54
N GLN A 143 16.24 3.17 -8.17
CA GLN A 143 15.24 3.71 -9.09
C GLN A 143 15.49 5.19 -9.44
N LEU A 144 16.32 5.90 -8.66
CA LEU A 144 16.70 7.29 -8.95
C LEU A 144 17.57 7.43 -10.20
N TRP A 145 18.10 6.31 -10.71
CA TRP A 145 18.98 6.25 -11.87
C TRP A 145 18.33 5.57 -13.08
N ASP A 146 17.02 5.30 -13.02
CA ASP A 146 16.27 4.82 -14.18
C ASP A 146 16.35 5.86 -15.32
N GLU A 147 16.73 5.45 -16.53
CA GLU A 147 16.95 6.33 -17.68
C GLU A 147 15.73 7.22 -17.98
N ALA A 148 14.52 6.67 -17.83
CA ALA A 148 13.27 7.41 -18.02
C ALA A 148 13.09 8.52 -16.96
N LEU A 149 13.58 8.30 -15.74
CA LEU A 149 13.49 9.27 -14.66
C LEU A 149 14.62 10.32 -14.76
N VAL A 150 15.83 9.88 -15.14
CA VAL A 150 17.00 10.73 -15.37
C VAL A 150 16.77 11.71 -16.52
N SER A 151 16.15 11.24 -17.61
CA SER A 151 15.81 12.08 -18.76
C SER A 151 14.72 13.11 -18.45
N LYS A 152 13.78 12.77 -17.56
CA LYS A 152 12.66 13.65 -17.18
C LYS A 152 13.04 14.69 -16.11
N PHE A 153 13.90 14.31 -15.16
CA PHE A 153 14.30 15.19 -14.06
C PHE A 153 15.82 15.20 -13.96
N TRP A 154 16.44 16.37 -14.12
CA TRP A 154 17.88 16.50 -13.95
C TRP A 154 18.31 16.45 -12.48
N ASN A 155 17.49 17.03 -11.60
CA ASN A 155 17.77 17.14 -10.17
C ASN A 155 17.37 15.87 -9.40
N LEU A 156 18.29 15.35 -8.58
CA LEU A 156 18.03 14.20 -7.71
C LEU A 156 16.86 14.44 -6.74
N GLN A 157 16.73 15.65 -6.19
CA GLN A 157 15.63 15.99 -5.28
C GLN A 157 14.28 15.81 -5.97
N GLU A 158 14.15 16.24 -7.22
CA GLU A 158 12.92 16.10 -7.99
C GLU A 158 12.63 14.64 -8.33
N ARG A 159 13.67 13.84 -8.61
CA ARG A 159 13.53 12.39 -8.80
C ARG A 159 13.00 11.71 -7.54
N VAL A 160 13.53 12.06 -6.37
CA VAL A 160 13.06 11.55 -5.07
C VAL A 160 11.60 11.97 -4.84
N GLU A 161 11.27 13.26 -5.02
CA GLU A 161 9.92 13.79 -4.84
C GLU A 161 8.92 13.10 -5.78
N PHE A 162 9.31 12.86 -7.04
CA PHE A 162 8.50 12.15 -8.02
C PHE A 162 8.28 10.67 -7.63
N LEU A 163 9.33 9.97 -7.20
CA LEU A 163 9.19 8.57 -6.75
C LEU A 163 8.31 8.45 -5.52
N ILE A 164 8.48 9.34 -4.53
CA ILE A 164 7.61 9.37 -3.34
C ILE A 164 6.17 9.64 -3.77
N ALA A 165 5.92 10.63 -4.64
CA ALA A 165 4.59 10.95 -5.13
C ALA A 165 3.94 9.76 -5.84
N ARG A 166 4.70 9.05 -6.68
CA ARG A 166 4.21 7.88 -7.41
C ARG A 166 3.85 6.73 -6.48
N ILE A 167 4.70 6.41 -5.50
CA ILE A 167 4.42 5.35 -4.52
C ILE A 167 3.22 5.76 -3.65
N LEU A 168 3.21 6.98 -3.13
CA LEU A 168 2.11 7.44 -2.28
C LEU A 168 0.78 7.50 -3.04
N PHE A 169 0.79 7.87 -4.32
CA PHE A 169 -0.39 7.81 -5.18
C PHE A 169 -0.95 6.39 -5.26
N HIS A 170 -0.08 5.39 -5.48
CA HIS A 170 -0.45 3.97 -5.47
C HIS A 170 -1.09 3.57 -4.13
N GLU A 171 -0.47 3.93 -3.01
CA GLU A 171 -1.01 3.62 -1.68
C GLU A 171 -2.34 4.32 -1.38
N CYS A 172 -2.51 5.56 -1.85
CA CYS A 172 -3.78 6.28 -1.73
C CYS A 172 -4.90 5.58 -2.50
N ILE A 173 -4.63 4.88 -3.61
CA ILE A 173 -5.65 4.08 -4.29
C ILE A 173 -6.19 3.00 -3.36
N HIS A 174 -5.32 2.27 -2.67
CA HIS A 174 -5.75 1.24 -1.71
C HIS A 174 -6.58 1.84 -0.56
N VAL A 175 -6.22 3.03 -0.08
CA VAL A 175 -7.03 3.76 0.90
C VAL A 175 -8.41 4.06 0.34
N MET A 176 -8.48 4.62 -0.87
CA MET A 176 -9.74 5.03 -1.51
C MET A 176 -10.67 3.84 -1.79
N ILE A 177 -10.11 2.69 -2.19
CA ILE A 177 -10.86 1.43 -2.33
C ILE A 177 -11.39 0.97 -0.98
N SER A 178 -10.55 0.99 0.06
CA SER A 178 -10.93 0.58 1.41
C SER A 178 -12.03 1.49 1.99
N LEU A 179 -11.95 2.79 1.74
CA LEU A 179 -12.97 3.77 2.12
C LEU A 179 -14.32 3.42 1.48
N GLY A 180 -14.34 3.16 0.17
CA GLY A 180 -15.56 2.81 -0.56
C GLY A 180 -16.23 1.53 -0.05
N ASN A 181 -15.44 0.54 0.40
CA ASN A 181 -15.98 -0.70 0.99
C ASN A 181 -16.63 -0.52 2.38
N ILE A 182 -16.27 0.53 3.12
CA ILE A 182 -16.67 0.70 4.52
C ILE A 182 -17.75 1.76 4.68
N LEU A 183 -17.79 2.76 3.80
CA LEU A 183 -18.77 3.84 3.87
C LEU A 183 -20.16 3.33 3.42
N PRO A 184 -21.25 3.73 4.11
CA PRO A 184 -22.60 3.36 3.73
C PRO A 184 -22.94 3.75 2.28
N SER A 185 -23.71 2.90 1.60
CA SER A 185 -24.24 3.18 0.24
C SER A 185 -25.00 4.51 0.23
N GLY A 186 -24.45 5.52 -0.43
CA GLY A 186 -24.98 6.90 -0.44
C GLY A 186 -23.94 7.96 -0.09
N PHE A 187 -22.85 7.58 0.57
CA PHE A 187 -21.60 8.33 0.46
C PHE A 187 -21.08 8.10 -0.95
N GLY A 188 -21.03 9.16 -1.76
CA GLY A 188 -20.64 9.05 -3.17
C GLY A 188 -19.40 8.17 -3.32
N ASN A 189 -19.58 7.01 -3.95
CA ASN A 189 -18.48 6.12 -4.23
C ASN A 189 -17.47 6.91 -5.05
N THR A 190 -16.22 6.98 -4.57
CA THR A 190 -15.16 7.64 -5.32
C THR A 190 -15.05 6.99 -6.70
N ASP A 191 -14.72 7.75 -7.74
CA ASP A 191 -14.54 7.18 -9.08
C ASP A 191 -13.56 6.00 -9.04
N ILE A 192 -12.53 6.10 -8.20
CA ILE A 192 -11.55 5.03 -7.93
C ILE A 192 -12.23 3.74 -7.45
N TYR A 193 -13.13 3.84 -6.47
CA TYR A 193 -13.84 2.67 -5.95
C TYR A 193 -14.78 2.06 -7.00
N LEU A 194 -15.51 2.89 -7.75
CA LEU A 194 -16.41 2.41 -8.82
C LEU A 194 -15.64 1.73 -9.95
N GLU A 195 -14.51 2.29 -10.37
CA GLU A 195 -13.65 1.69 -11.37
C GLU A 195 -13.05 0.36 -10.87
N PHE A 196 -12.59 0.30 -9.62
CA PHE A 196 -12.09 -0.94 -9.02
C PHE A 196 -13.18 -2.03 -8.97
N ARG A 197 -14.41 -1.67 -8.57
CA ARG A 197 -15.57 -2.57 -8.58
C ARG A 197 -15.81 -3.19 -9.95
N LYS A 198 -15.77 -2.38 -11.02
CA LYS A 198 -15.89 -2.89 -12.40
C LYS A 198 -14.77 -3.86 -12.76
N MET A 199 -13.53 -3.58 -12.34
CA MET A 199 -12.41 -4.51 -12.56
C MET A 199 -12.61 -5.83 -11.82
N LEU A 200 -13.09 -5.78 -10.58
CA LEU A 200 -13.39 -6.98 -9.80
C LEU A 200 -14.51 -7.79 -10.47
N GLU A 201 -15.60 -7.14 -10.90
CA GLU A 201 -16.69 -7.77 -11.64
C GLU A 201 -16.21 -8.43 -12.93
N ALA A 202 -15.33 -7.77 -13.70
CA ALA A 202 -14.72 -8.34 -14.89
C ALA A 202 -13.85 -9.57 -14.57
N SER A 203 -13.05 -9.51 -13.50
CA SER A 203 -12.15 -10.59 -13.08
C SER A 203 -12.87 -11.86 -12.64
N THR A 204 -14.10 -11.73 -12.15
CA THR A 204 -14.97 -12.85 -11.73
C THR A 204 -16.01 -13.23 -12.79
N SER A 205 -15.92 -12.66 -14.00
CA SER A 205 -16.89 -12.92 -15.05
C SER A 205 -16.84 -14.39 -15.51
N LYS A 206 -17.97 -14.93 -15.97
CA LYS A 206 -18.04 -16.31 -16.49
C LYS A 206 -17.05 -16.58 -17.63
N LYS A 207 -16.72 -15.54 -18.40
CA LYS A 207 -15.78 -15.63 -19.53
C LYS A 207 -14.34 -15.86 -19.10
N LEU A 208 -13.96 -15.37 -17.91
CA LEU A 208 -12.63 -15.56 -17.33
C LEU A 208 -12.59 -16.70 -16.32
N SER A 209 -13.59 -17.60 -16.34
CA SER A 209 -13.69 -18.68 -15.35
C SER A 209 -12.45 -19.58 -15.38
N THR A 210 -11.91 -19.93 -16.54
CA THR A 210 -10.71 -20.77 -16.63
C THR A 210 -9.49 -20.10 -16.02
N GLU A 211 -9.25 -18.83 -16.36
CA GLU A 211 -8.15 -18.02 -15.87
C GLU A 211 -8.26 -17.80 -14.35
N LEU A 212 -9.46 -17.51 -13.86
CA LEU A 212 -9.79 -17.38 -12.44
C LEU A 212 -9.42 -18.65 -11.67
N HIS A 213 -9.95 -19.81 -12.09
CA HIS A 213 -9.70 -21.09 -11.41
C HIS A 213 -8.22 -21.46 -11.47
N ASN A 214 -7.55 -21.19 -12.58
CA ASN A 214 -6.10 -21.41 -12.70
C ASN A 214 -5.34 -20.57 -11.67
N VAL A 215 -5.64 -19.27 -11.54
CA VAL A 215 -4.99 -18.40 -10.55
C VAL A 215 -5.29 -18.88 -9.12
N GLN A 216 -6.56 -19.15 -8.79
CA GLN A 216 -6.95 -19.64 -7.47
C GLN A 216 -6.26 -20.96 -7.11
N PHE A 217 -6.14 -21.89 -8.05
CA PHE A 217 -5.42 -23.14 -7.85
C PHE A 217 -3.92 -22.92 -7.54
N ARG A 218 -3.27 -21.97 -8.23
CA ARG A 218 -1.86 -21.64 -7.93
C ARG A 218 -1.70 -20.99 -6.56
N ILE A 219 -2.63 -20.12 -6.17
CA ILE A 219 -2.65 -19.50 -4.84
C ILE A 219 -2.87 -20.57 -3.78
N TRP A 220 -3.82 -21.48 -3.98
CA TRP A 220 -4.10 -22.60 -3.08
C TRP A 220 -2.85 -23.43 -2.79
N ASN A 221 -2.10 -23.82 -3.82
CA ASN A 221 -0.83 -24.54 -3.64
C ASN A 221 0.16 -23.74 -2.79
N LEU A 222 0.30 -22.44 -3.03
CA LEU A 222 1.20 -21.58 -2.27
C LEU A 222 0.76 -21.42 -0.80
N VAL A 223 -0.53 -21.32 -0.54
CA VAL A 223 -1.11 -21.26 0.81
C VAL A 223 -0.85 -22.57 1.55
N LEU A 224 -1.06 -23.72 0.90
CA LEU A 224 -0.69 -25.03 1.47
C LEU A 224 0.81 -25.14 1.78
N PHE A 225 1.67 -24.61 0.92
CA PHE A 225 3.12 -24.62 1.14
C PHE A 225 3.55 -23.77 2.34
N GLY A 226 2.84 -22.68 2.63
CA GLY A 226 3.11 -21.81 3.76
C GLY A 226 2.45 -22.26 5.07
N ALA A 227 1.42 -23.10 4.99
CA ALA A 227 0.62 -23.53 6.11
C ALA A 227 1.43 -24.27 7.19
N SER A 228 0.97 -24.16 8.44
CA SER A 228 1.56 -24.84 9.59
C SER A 228 1.06 -26.29 9.76
N GLY A 229 0.06 -26.69 8.98
CA GLY A 229 -0.55 -28.04 9.00
C GLY A 229 -1.69 -28.21 10.00
N SER A 230 -1.90 -27.27 10.93
CA SER A 230 -3.01 -27.27 11.89
C SER A 230 -4.16 -26.34 11.49
N GLU A 231 -4.15 -25.80 10.28
CA GLU A 231 -5.12 -24.82 9.80
C GLU A 231 -6.31 -25.52 9.15
N SER A 232 -7.52 -25.02 9.44
CA SER A 232 -8.74 -25.55 8.82
C SER A 232 -8.80 -25.22 7.33
N GLU A 233 -9.49 -26.05 6.56
CA GLU A 233 -9.73 -25.81 5.13
C GLU A 233 -10.39 -24.45 4.87
N GLU A 234 -11.36 -24.07 5.71
CA GLU A 234 -12.03 -22.76 5.66
C GLU A 234 -11.03 -21.60 5.74
N LYS A 235 -10.09 -21.64 6.68
CA LYS A 235 -9.06 -20.60 6.84
C LYS A 235 -8.11 -20.54 5.63
N LEU A 236 -7.81 -21.69 5.02
CA LEU A 236 -6.98 -21.75 3.81
C LEU A 236 -7.74 -21.16 2.62
N LEU A 237 -9.03 -21.45 2.47
CA LEU A 237 -9.88 -20.89 1.42
C LEU A 237 -10.05 -19.37 1.58
N GLU A 238 -10.26 -18.87 2.79
CA GLU A 238 -10.25 -17.44 3.09
C GLU A 238 -8.94 -16.78 2.66
N SER A 239 -7.80 -17.41 2.98
CA SER A 239 -6.48 -16.92 2.58
C SER A 239 -6.31 -16.88 1.05
N VAL A 240 -6.86 -17.87 0.32
CA VAL A 240 -6.85 -17.85 -1.14
C VAL A 240 -7.64 -16.67 -1.69
N GLN A 241 -8.85 -16.45 -1.17
CA GLN A 241 -9.71 -15.35 -1.62
C GLN A 241 -9.08 -13.98 -1.31
N GLU A 242 -8.52 -13.81 -0.11
CA GLU A 242 -7.81 -12.59 0.28
C GLU A 242 -6.61 -12.29 -0.65
N ILE A 243 -5.83 -13.31 -1.00
CA ILE A 243 -4.69 -13.15 -1.92
C ILE A 243 -5.17 -12.89 -3.35
N TYR A 244 -6.27 -13.49 -3.78
CA TYR A 244 -6.86 -13.22 -5.09
C TYR A 244 -7.34 -11.77 -5.23
N GLU A 245 -8.15 -11.29 -4.29
CA GLU A 245 -8.64 -9.90 -4.30
C GLU A 245 -7.49 -8.91 -4.21
N PHE A 246 -6.47 -9.23 -3.42
CA PHE A 246 -5.22 -8.49 -3.38
C PHE A 246 -4.58 -8.37 -4.77
N LEU A 247 -4.48 -9.45 -5.54
CA LEU A 247 -3.85 -9.44 -6.87
C LEU A 247 -4.63 -8.56 -7.86
N VAL A 248 -5.96 -8.60 -7.81
CA VAL A 248 -6.82 -7.73 -8.64
C VAL A 248 -6.69 -6.26 -8.24
N ASN A 249 -6.66 -5.98 -6.92
CA ASN A 249 -6.43 -4.63 -6.39
C ASN A 249 -5.06 -4.08 -6.81
N GLU A 250 -4.02 -4.91 -6.79
CA GLU A 250 -2.72 -4.53 -7.30
C GLU A 250 -2.74 -4.26 -8.81
N LYS A 251 -3.38 -5.10 -9.63
CA LYS A 251 -3.53 -4.80 -11.07
C LYS A 251 -4.14 -3.41 -11.28
N TYR A 252 -5.27 -3.14 -10.63
CA TYR A 252 -5.96 -1.86 -10.72
C TYR A 252 -5.06 -0.69 -10.31
N SER A 253 -4.43 -0.81 -9.14
CA SER A 253 -3.66 0.28 -8.53
C SER A 253 -2.42 0.61 -9.36
N ASN A 254 -1.75 -0.41 -9.92
CA ASN A 254 -0.61 -0.19 -10.82
C ASN A 254 -1.07 0.45 -12.14
N GLN A 255 -2.13 -0.05 -12.78
CA GLN A 255 -2.64 0.55 -14.03
C GLN A 255 -3.03 2.03 -13.86
N LYS A 256 -3.75 2.35 -12.77
CA LYS A 256 -4.17 3.72 -12.48
C LYS A 256 -2.99 4.63 -12.16
N THR A 257 -2.02 4.15 -11.37
CA THR A 257 -0.79 4.89 -11.06
C THR A 257 0.05 5.12 -12.31
N GLU A 258 0.31 4.08 -13.09
CA GLU A 258 1.13 4.17 -14.29
C GLU A 258 0.52 5.09 -15.34
N LYS A 259 -0.80 5.08 -15.48
CA LYS A 259 -1.53 6.03 -16.32
C LYS A 259 -1.33 7.47 -15.85
N ALA A 260 -1.48 7.73 -14.54
CA ALA A 260 -1.29 9.07 -13.99
C ALA A 260 0.15 9.60 -14.23
N PHE A 261 1.15 8.73 -14.05
CA PHE A 261 2.56 9.09 -14.13
C PHE A 261 3.19 8.90 -15.52
N HIS A 262 2.39 8.53 -16.53
CA HIS A 262 2.80 8.29 -17.92
C HIS A 262 3.94 7.25 -18.02
N SER A 263 3.83 6.17 -17.26
CA SER A 263 4.83 5.10 -17.21
C SER A 263 4.16 3.72 -17.33
N PRO A 264 3.50 3.39 -18.45
CA PRO A 264 2.77 2.14 -18.60
C PRO A 264 3.69 0.93 -18.48
N SER A 265 3.31 -0.04 -17.66
CA SER A 265 3.89 -1.38 -17.63
C SER A 265 2.96 -2.36 -18.31
N ASP A 266 3.55 -3.38 -18.93
CA ASP A 266 2.78 -4.52 -19.40
C ASP A 266 2.30 -5.40 -18.22
N ASN A 267 1.23 -6.15 -18.46
CA ASN A 267 0.68 -7.09 -17.49
C ASN A 267 1.70 -8.16 -17.07
N LYS A 268 2.70 -8.47 -17.91
CA LYS A 268 3.75 -9.44 -17.61
C LYS A 268 4.65 -8.96 -16.45
N LYS A 269 5.05 -7.68 -16.42
CA LYS A 269 5.84 -7.08 -15.35
C LYS A 269 5.05 -7.05 -14.04
N ILE A 270 3.79 -6.62 -14.10
CA ILE A 270 2.89 -6.55 -12.95
C ILE A 270 2.67 -7.95 -12.38
N ALA A 271 2.25 -8.91 -13.22
CA ALA A 271 2.03 -10.30 -12.81
C ALA A 271 3.27 -10.94 -12.18
N ARG A 272 4.47 -10.72 -12.76
CA ARG A 272 5.72 -11.22 -12.20
C ARG A 272 6.01 -10.65 -10.82
N LYS A 273 5.84 -9.34 -10.63
CA LYS A 273 6.08 -8.68 -9.34
C LYS A 273 5.13 -9.23 -8.28
N TYR A 274 3.82 -9.19 -8.55
CA TYR A 274 2.83 -9.51 -7.53
C TYR A 274 2.62 -11.01 -7.32
N ALA A 275 2.99 -11.88 -8.27
CA ALA A 275 3.07 -13.32 -8.00
C ALA A 275 4.09 -13.64 -6.89
N TRP A 276 5.25 -12.98 -6.88
CA TRP A 276 6.24 -13.14 -5.80
C TRP A 276 5.71 -12.62 -4.48
N VAL A 277 5.08 -11.45 -4.47
CA VAL A 277 4.50 -10.87 -3.25
C VAL A 277 3.39 -11.78 -2.70
N ALA A 278 2.51 -12.28 -3.56
CA ALA A 278 1.48 -13.24 -3.19
C ALA A 278 2.06 -14.55 -2.64
N ALA A 279 3.12 -15.09 -3.25
CA ALA A 279 3.78 -16.29 -2.77
C ALA A 279 4.42 -16.12 -1.37
N VAL A 280 4.90 -14.92 -1.04
CA VAL A 280 5.39 -14.59 0.31
C VAL A 280 4.21 -14.38 1.27
N LYS A 281 3.17 -13.67 0.83
CA LYS A 281 1.93 -13.43 1.60
C LYS A 281 1.21 -14.74 1.96
N ALA A 282 1.34 -15.77 1.12
CA ALA A 282 0.83 -17.12 1.34
C ALA A 282 1.59 -17.93 2.42
N GLY A 283 2.60 -17.35 3.08
CA GLY A 283 3.35 -18.00 4.16
C GLY A 283 4.71 -18.57 3.75
N GLY A 284 5.13 -18.41 2.49
CA GLY A 284 6.46 -18.82 2.04
C GLY A 284 6.60 -20.33 1.79
N SER A 285 7.80 -20.88 2.01
CA SER A 285 8.14 -22.27 1.69
C SER A 285 8.27 -23.15 2.94
N THR A 286 7.31 -23.07 3.87
CA THR A 286 7.37 -23.77 5.16
C THR A 286 7.35 -25.29 5.00
N GLN A 287 6.46 -25.81 4.14
CA GLN A 287 6.25 -27.26 3.96
C GLN A 287 7.01 -27.87 2.78
N VAL A 288 7.55 -27.04 1.89
CA VAL A 288 8.20 -27.51 0.66
C VAL A 288 9.55 -26.86 0.46
N THR A 289 10.40 -27.48 -0.36
CA THR A 289 11.68 -26.87 -0.71
C THR A 289 11.48 -25.54 -1.42
N ARG A 290 12.41 -24.61 -1.19
CA ARG A 290 12.42 -23.30 -1.85
C ARG A 290 12.28 -23.43 -3.38
N ARG A 291 12.89 -24.44 -4.01
CA ARG A 291 12.80 -24.64 -5.47
C ARG A 291 11.36 -24.92 -5.93
N ILE A 292 10.62 -25.75 -5.20
CA ILE A 292 9.22 -26.07 -5.52
C ILE A 292 8.35 -24.83 -5.35
N TRP A 293 8.49 -24.13 -4.23
CA TRP A 293 7.78 -22.88 -3.97
C TRP A 293 8.05 -21.81 -5.05
N GLN A 294 9.32 -21.63 -5.44
CA GLN A 294 9.70 -20.70 -6.51
C GLN A 294 9.14 -21.09 -7.87
N ALA A 295 9.06 -22.40 -8.17
CA ALA A 295 8.46 -22.88 -9.41
C ALA A 295 6.95 -22.57 -9.44
N GLU A 296 6.25 -22.73 -8.32
CA GLU A 296 4.82 -22.41 -8.24
C GLU A 296 4.56 -20.91 -8.31
N ALA A 297 5.40 -20.07 -7.69
CA ALA A 297 5.33 -18.61 -7.84
C ALA A 297 5.51 -18.17 -9.31
N ARG A 298 6.38 -18.86 -10.07
CA ARG A 298 6.52 -18.61 -11.52
C ARG A 298 5.29 -19.03 -12.31
N ARG A 299 4.66 -20.15 -11.96
CA ARG A 299 3.40 -20.59 -12.59
C ARG A 299 2.26 -19.63 -12.28
N LEU A 300 2.16 -19.14 -11.04
CA LEU A 300 1.24 -18.07 -10.67
C LEU A 300 1.46 -16.82 -11.53
N SER A 301 2.71 -16.41 -11.77
CA SER A 301 3.00 -15.26 -12.64
C SER A 301 2.50 -15.44 -14.07
N ILE A 302 2.49 -16.66 -14.61
CA ILE A 302 2.00 -16.95 -15.97
C ILE A 302 0.48 -16.88 -15.98
N ALA A 303 -0.17 -17.59 -15.05
CA ALA A 303 -1.63 -17.58 -14.91
C ALA A 303 -2.18 -16.17 -14.64
N LEU A 304 -1.47 -15.38 -13.83
CA LEU A 304 -1.87 -13.99 -13.55
C LEU A 304 -1.76 -13.10 -14.78
N ARG A 305 -0.75 -13.28 -15.63
CA ARG A 305 -0.65 -12.52 -16.87
C ARG A 305 -1.87 -12.78 -17.73
N GLU A 306 -2.24 -14.05 -17.90
CA GLU A 306 -3.42 -14.45 -18.70
C GLU A 306 -4.71 -13.88 -18.13
N LEU A 307 -4.92 -13.98 -16.81
CA LEU A 307 -6.06 -13.34 -16.15
C LEU A 307 -6.06 -11.83 -16.37
N PHE A 308 -4.91 -11.17 -16.23
CA PHE A 308 -4.81 -9.72 -16.38
C PHE A 308 -5.08 -9.26 -17.81
N ASP A 309 -4.60 -9.98 -18.82
CA ASP A 309 -4.89 -9.72 -20.23
C ASP A 309 -6.40 -9.94 -20.52
N GLY A 310 -6.98 -10.98 -19.92
CA GLY A 310 -8.42 -11.26 -19.98
C GLY A 310 -9.27 -10.16 -19.36
N ILE A 311 -8.88 -9.65 -18.18
CA ILE A 311 -9.55 -8.52 -17.51
C ILE A 311 -9.53 -7.28 -18.41
N ASP A 312 -8.40 -6.94 -19.03
CA ASP A 312 -8.31 -5.77 -19.90
C ASP A 312 -9.22 -5.89 -21.13
N THR A 313 -9.33 -7.10 -21.67
CA THR A 313 -10.25 -7.43 -22.77
C THR A 313 -11.71 -7.27 -22.34
N GLU A 314 -12.08 -7.82 -21.18
CA GLU A 314 -13.45 -7.72 -20.67
C GLU A 314 -13.84 -6.29 -20.30
N LEU A 315 -12.95 -5.52 -19.69
CA LEU A 315 -13.17 -4.09 -19.44
C LEU A 315 -13.39 -3.33 -20.75
N SER A 316 -12.58 -3.60 -21.78
CA SER A 316 -12.76 -2.99 -23.10
C SER A 316 -14.12 -3.33 -23.72
N ASN A 317 -14.57 -4.59 -23.57
CA ASN A 317 -15.89 -5.04 -24.02
C ASN A 317 -17.05 -4.36 -23.28
N MET A 318 -16.85 -3.98 -22.01
CA MET A 318 -17.81 -3.22 -21.21
C MET A 318 -17.82 -1.71 -21.51
N GLY A 319 -17.09 -1.26 -22.54
CA GLY A 319 -16.91 0.16 -22.86
C GLY A 319 -16.02 0.89 -21.87
N PHE A 320 -15.30 0.17 -21.02
CA PHE A 320 -14.34 0.73 -20.10
C PHE A 320 -12.98 0.82 -20.80
N THR A 321 -12.71 1.95 -21.45
CA THR A 321 -11.39 2.22 -22.01
C THR A 321 -10.50 2.91 -20.99
N TRP A 322 -9.49 2.18 -20.54
CA TRP A 322 -8.25 2.82 -20.13
C TRP A 322 -7.67 3.45 -21.40
N ASN A 323 -7.91 4.74 -21.66
CA ASN A 323 -7.24 5.43 -22.75
C ASN A 323 -5.72 5.38 -22.48
N TYR A 324 -5.06 4.33 -22.97
CA TYR A 324 -3.64 4.28 -23.19
C TYR A 324 -3.42 5.15 -24.41
N SER A 325 -2.69 6.24 -24.25
CA SER A 325 -2.27 7.08 -25.36
C SER A 325 -1.44 6.23 -26.33
N LYS A 326 -2.10 5.68 -27.35
CA LYS A 326 -1.48 5.53 -28.65
C LYS A 326 -1.36 6.95 -29.17
N GLU A 327 -0.16 7.53 -29.07
CA GLU A 327 0.42 8.47 -30.03
C GLU A 327 1.69 9.11 -29.45
N ALA A 328 2.82 8.69 -30.00
CA ALA A 328 3.90 9.58 -30.45
C ALA A 328 4.79 8.73 -31.38
N LYS A 329 4.50 8.80 -32.69
CA LYS A 329 5.50 8.57 -33.73
C LYS A 329 6.18 9.89 -34.03
#